data_AF-A0A554KN06-F1
#
_entry.id   AF-A0A554KN06-F1
#
_cell.length_a   1.000
_cell.length_b   1.000
_cell.length_c   1.000
_cell.angle_alpha   90.00
_cell.angle_beta   90.00
_cell.angle_gamma   90.00
#
_symmetry.space_group_name_H-M   'P 1'
#
loop_
_entity.id
_entity.type
_entity.pdbx_description
1 polymer ?
#
loop_
_entity_poly.entity_id
_entity_poly.type
_entity_poly.pdbx_seq_one_letter_code
_entity_poly.pdbx_strand_id
1 'polypeptide(L)'
;MKISKKIAVFSLFFAVGAIFASSNFMAFAAGPAPVNLLSADNFAILSRTGITNTGSHTTDITGDIGSSPITSAAMNTVFCSEVTGTIYGIDSAAEYVGSGDTMCFAGNPPLANKTLVDNAVLDMETAYTTTAGMTVPAPTVELGAGNLGGQVLVPGIYKWSSDVIIPTNVTLSGGA
;
A
#
# COMPACT_ATOMS: atom_id res chain seq x y z
N MET A 1 -58.36 52.11 59.70
CA MET A 1 -57.11 52.88 59.76
C MET A 1 -56.09 52.23 58.83
N LYS A 2 -55.73 52.92 57.74
CA LYS A 2 -54.48 52.88 56.93
C LYS A 2 -53.88 51.50 56.53
N ILE A 3 -53.90 51.08 55.25
CA ILE A 3 -52.98 51.40 54.11
C ILE A 3 -51.92 50.29 53.86
N SER A 4 -52.06 49.58 52.72
CA SER A 4 -51.04 49.09 51.73
C SER A 4 -49.94 48.10 52.20
N LYS A 5 -49.36 47.17 51.41
CA LYS A 5 -48.86 47.16 50.02
C LYS A 5 -48.60 45.69 49.58
N LYS A 6 -48.57 45.51 48.25
CA LYS A 6 -48.36 44.29 47.41
C LYS A 6 -47.15 43.42 47.79
N ILE A 7 -47.16 42.13 47.42
CA ILE A 7 -46.13 41.44 46.59
C ILE A 7 -46.65 40.05 46.20
N ALA A 8 -46.70 39.79 44.90
CA ALA A 8 -46.97 38.48 44.30
C ALA A 8 -45.68 37.66 44.25
N VAL A 9 -45.73 36.38 44.60
CA VAL A 9 -44.64 35.43 44.37
C VAL A 9 -45.17 34.33 43.47
N PHE A 10 -44.70 34.36 42.22
CA PHE A 10 -44.99 33.42 41.15
C PHE A 10 -43.84 32.40 41.15
N SER A 11 -44.10 31.16 41.58
CA SER A 11 -43.09 30.11 41.67
C SER A 11 -42.68 29.66 40.26
N LEU A 12 -41.42 29.93 39.91
CA LEU A 12 -40.80 29.58 38.63
C LEU A 12 -40.26 28.14 38.71
N PHE A 13 -40.85 27.22 37.95
CA PHE A 13 -40.28 25.89 37.70
C PHE A 13 -39.09 26.03 36.74
N PHE A 14 -37.88 25.73 37.21
CA PHE A 14 -36.68 25.68 36.38
C PHE A 14 -36.58 24.28 35.76
N ALA A 15 -37.01 24.12 34.52
CA ALA A 15 -36.77 22.90 33.74
C ALA A 15 -35.33 22.94 33.22
N VAL A 16 -34.47 22.08 33.76
CA VAL A 16 -33.13 21.85 33.21
C VAL A 16 -33.29 21.04 31.92
N GLY A 17 -33.19 21.71 30.78
CA GLY A 17 -33.06 21.06 29.48
C GLY A 17 -31.66 20.48 29.34
N ALA A 18 -31.55 19.14 29.37
CA ALA A 18 -30.33 18.46 29.01
C ALA A 18 -30.09 18.61 27.49
N ILE A 19 -29.13 19.47 27.13
CA ILE A 19 -28.63 19.56 25.76
C ILE A 19 -27.74 18.34 25.54
N PHE A 20 -28.26 17.32 24.88
CA PHE A 20 -27.43 16.24 24.34
C PHE A 20 -26.69 16.80 23.13
N ALA A 21 -25.44 17.22 23.34
CA ALA A 21 -24.53 17.45 22.23
C ALA A 21 -24.26 16.10 21.57
N SER A 22 -24.89 15.83 20.43
CA SER A 22 -24.53 14.69 19.58
C SER A 22 -23.14 14.95 19.04
N SER A 23 -22.12 14.46 19.75
CA SER A 23 -20.78 14.30 19.22
C SER A 23 -20.88 13.38 18.00
N ASN A 24 -20.77 13.97 16.80
CA ASN A 24 -20.62 13.24 15.56
C ASN A 24 -19.29 12.47 15.64
N PHE A 25 -19.33 11.24 16.15
CA PHE A 25 -18.25 10.30 15.93
C PHE A 25 -18.27 9.98 14.44
N MET A 26 -17.32 10.52 13.68
CA MET A 26 -17.04 10.02 12.35
C MET A 26 -16.58 8.57 12.50
N ALA A 27 -17.49 7.62 12.30
CA ALA A 27 -17.12 6.24 12.11
C ALA A 27 -16.41 6.18 10.75
N PHE A 28 -15.08 6.03 10.76
CA PHE A 28 -14.37 5.65 9.54
C PHE A 28 -14.91 4.28 9.12
N ALA A 29 -15.36 4.16 7.87
CA ALA A 29 -15.67 2.87 7.30
C ALA A 29 -14.43 1.99 7.42
N ALA A 30 -14.60 0.75 7.89
CA ALA A 30 -13.53 -0.24 7.82
C ALA A 30 -13.09 -0.34 6.35
N GLY A 31 -11.79 -0.21 6.10
CA GLY A 31 -11.24 -0.37 4.76
C GLY A 31 -11.53 -1.78 4.20
N PRO A 32 -11.27 -2.00 2.90
CA PRO A 32 -11.25 -3.35 2.35
C PRO A 32 -10.34 -4.27 3.18
N ALA A 33 -10.63 -5.57 3.18
CA ALA A 33 -9.70 -6.55 3.74
C ALA A 33 -8.32 -6.41 3.05
N PRO A 34 -7.20 -6.53 3.79
CA PRO A 34 -5.88 -6.50 3.19
C PRO A 34 -5.72 -7.55 2.10
N VAL A 35 -4.98 -7.21 1.05
CA VAL A 35 -4.63 -8.16 -0.01
C VAL A 35 -3.52 -9.07 0.50
N ASN A 36 -3.75 -10.38 0.46
CA ASN A 36 -2.73 -11.35 0.83
C ASN A 36 -1.73 -11.53 -0.33
N LEU A 37 -0.49 -11.11 -0.12
CA LEU A 37 0.59 -11.22 -1.11
C LEU A 37 1.24 -12.61 -1.14
N LEU A 38 0.91 -13.50 -0.18
CA LEU A 38 1.49 -14.83 -0.04
C LEU A 38 3.02 -14.76 -0.08
N SER A 39 3.70 -15.57 -0.89
CA SER A 39 5.17 -15.56 -0.94
C SER A 39 5.77 -14.32 -1.60
N ALA A 40 4.97 -13.52 -2.33
CA ALA A 40 5.43 -12.25 -2.89
C ALA A 40 5.70 -11.18 -1.81
N ASP A 41 5.13 -11.33 -0.60
CA ASP A 41 5.36 -10.42 0.53
C ASP A 41 6.82 -10.39 1.01
N ASN A 42 7.59 -11.45 0.69
CA ASN A 42 9.00 -11.54 1.07
C ASN A 42 9.91 -10.68 0.19
N PHE A 43 9.39 -10.06 -0.88
CA PHE A 43 10.16 -9.32 -1.86
C PHE A 43 9.85 -7.83 -1.82
N ALA A 44 10.91 -7.01 -1.72
CA ALA A 44 10.83 -5.57 -1.92
C ALA A 44 10.57 -5.22 -3.40
N ILE A 45 11.17 -5.97 -4.33
CA ILE A 45 10.97 -5.80 -5.78
C ILE A 45 10.84 -7.17 -6.43
N LEU A 46 9.73 -7.42 -7.12
CA LEU A 46 9.48 -8.66 -7.83
C LEU A 46 9.04 -8.38 -9.26
N SER A 47 9.61 -9.10 -10.22
CA SER A 47 9.37 -8.88 -11.65
C SER A 47 9.25 -10.18 -12.44
N ARG A 48 8.61 -10.10 -13.61
CA ARG A 48 8.64 -11.17 -14.61
C ARG A 48 9.74 -11.01 -15.65
N THR A 49 10.10 -9.77 -15.95
CA THR A 49 10.86 -9.40 -17.16
C THR A 49 12.16 -8.68 -16.85
N GLY A 50 12.60 -8.70 -15.60
CA GLY A 50 13.88 -8.16 -15.17
C GLY A 50 13.74 -6.94 -14.26
N ILE A 51 14.85 -6.58 -13.66
CA ILE A 51 14.99 -5.41 -12.78
C ILE A 51 16.26 -4.72 -13.27
N THR A 52 16.12 -3.48 -13.73
CA THR A 52 17.25 -2.71 -14.23
C THR A 52 17.48 -1.48 -13.38
N ASN A 53 18.73 -1.06 -13.32
CA ASN A 53 19.12 0.15 -12.60
C ASN A 53 19.96 1.05 -13.50
N THR A 54 19.98 2.33 -13.16
CA THR A 54 20.77 3.34 -13.86
C THR A 54 22.24 3.19 -13.51
N GLY A 55 23.13 3.61 -14.42
CA GLY A 55 24.59 3.50 -14.20
C GLY A 55 25.18 4.39 -13.10
N SER A 56 24.37 5.15 -12.34
CA SER A 56 24.85 5.94 -11.20
C SER A 56 25.09 5.10 -9.95
N HIS A 57 24.45 3.93 -9.87
CA HIS A 57 24.49 2.99 -8.75
C HIS A 57 24.35 3.63 -7.35
N THR A 58 23.42 4.58 -7.23
CA THR A 58 23.11 5.29 -5.97
C THR A 58 21.83 4.79 -5.32
N THR A 59 21.24 3.72 -5.87
CA THR A 59 20.01 3.10 -5.37
C THR A 59 20.32 2.33 -4.08
N ASP A 60 19.41 2.40 -3.11
CA ASP A 60 19.48 1.65 -1.85
C ASP A 60 18.18 0.85 -1.69
N ILE A 61 18.30 -0.47 -1.79
CA ILE A 61 17.21 -1.43 -1.68
C ILE A 61 17.38 -2.19 -0.37
N THR A 62 16.37 -2.13 0.48
CA THR A 62 16.27 -2.98 1.68
C THR A 62 15.23 -4.06 1.45
N GLY A 63 15.64 -5.33 1.56
CA GLY A 63 14.80 -6.49 1.32
C GLY A 63 15.21 -7.27 0.06
N ASP A 64 14.61 -8.45 -0.10
CA ASP A 64 14.92 -9.33 -1.23
C ASP A 64 14.33 -8.79 -2.53
N ILE A 65 15.01 -9.04 -3.64
CA ILE A 65 14.48 -8.75 -4.98
C ILE A 65 14.50 -10.02 -5.82
N GLY A 66 13.66 -10.11 -6.84
CA GLY A 66 13.66 -11.29 -7.68
C GLY A 66 13.01 -11.10 -9.03
N SER A 67 13.44 -11.94 -9.99
CA SER A 67 12.80 -12.00 -11.30
C SER A 67 12.69 -13.43 -11.82
N SER A 68 11.51 -13.80 -12.30
CA SER A 68 11.22 -15.10 -12.92
C SER A 68 10.05 -14.98 -13.90
N PRO A 69 10.05 -15.66 -15.06
CA PRO A 69 11.00 -16.69 -15.51
C PRO A 69 12.11 -16.17 -16.41
N ILE A 70 12.33 -14.85 -16.47
CA ILE A 70 13.44 -14.30 -17.25
C ILE A 70 14.79 -14.67 -16.64
N THR A 71 15.82 -14.75 -17.48
CA THR A 71 17.19 -15.02 -17.06
C THR A 71 17.76 -13.93 -16.17
N SER A 72 18.72 -14.30 -15.33
CA SER A 72 19.52 -13.45 -14.45
C SER A 72 20.20 -12.29 -15.17
N ALA A 73 20.47 -12.44 -16.47
CA ALA A 73 21.03 -11.39 -17.32
C ALA A 73 20.19 -10.09 -17.31
N ALA A 74 18.87 -10.22 -17.13
CA ALA A 74 17.96 -9.07 -17.04
C ALA A 74 18.05 -8.32 -15.68
N MET A 75 18.94 -8.74 -14.79
CA MET A 75 19.24 -8.09 -13.51
C MET A 75 20.72 -7.66 -13.38
N ASN A 76 21.54 -7.86 -14.42
CA ASN A 76 22.99 -7.56 -14.38
C ASN A 76 23.34 -6.07 -14.14
N THR A 77 22.36 -5.17 -14.21
CA THR A 77 22.58 -3.74 -13.94
C THR A 77 22.28 -3.35 -12.50
N VAL A 78 21.77 -4.27 -11.68
CA VAL A 78 21.64 -4.09 -10.23
C VAL A 78 22.87 -4.69 -9.59
N PHE A 79 23.50 -3.99 -8.66
CA PHE A 79 24.72 -4.46 -7.99
C PHE A 79 24.46 -4.86 -6.55
N CYS A 80 25.27 -5.80 -6.03
CA CYS A 80 25.15 -6.24 -4.63
C CYS A 80 25.31 -5.12 -3.61
N SER A 81 26.09 -4.07 -3.93
CA SER A 81 26.25 -2.89 -3.07
C SER A 81 24.98 -2.07 -2.89
N GLU A 82 23.98 -2.27 -3.75
CA GLU A 82 22.71 -1.53 -3.77
C GLU A 82 21.61 -2.27 -3.01
N VAL A 83 21.87 -3.52 -2.59
CA VAL A 83 20.85 -4.42 -2.03
C VAL A 83 21.28 -4.92 -0.66
N THR A 84 20.56 -4.50 0.37
CA THR A 84 20.57 -5.14 1.69
C THR A 84 19.52 -6.24 1.70
N GLY A 85 19.88 -7.39 1.11
CA GLY A 85 18.99 -8.53 0.88
C GLY A 85 19.59 -9.51 -0.12
N THR A 86 18.74 -10.39 -0.67
CA THR A 86 19.12 -11.40 -1.67
C THR A 86 18.44 -11.12 -3.00
N ILE A 87 19.17 -11.28 -4.09
CA ILE A 87 18.67 -11.25 -5.46
C ILE A 87 18.36 -12.68 -5.90
N TYR A 88 17.07 -13.02 -6.04
CA TYR A 88 16.64 -14.32 -6.51
C TYR A 88 16.45 -14.36 -8.03
N GLY A 89 16.94 -15.42 -8.65
CA GLY A 89 16.75 -15.66 -10.08
C GLY A 89 16.65 -17.14 -10.42
N ILE A 90 16.45 -17.43 -11.70
CA ILE A 90 16.22 -18.80 -12.17
C ILE A 90 17.48 -19.55 -12.59
N ASP A 91 18.55 -18.83 -12.89
CA ASP A 91 19.82 -19.35 -13.42
C ASP A 91 20.85 -19.57 -12.32
N SER A 92 22.03 -20.09 -12.66
CA SER A 92 23.14 -20.22 -11.71
C SER A 92 23.67 -18.87 -11.24
N ALA A 93 24.18 -18.80 -10.01
CA ALA A 93 24.86 -17.61 -9.50
C ALA A 93 26.09 -17.21 -10.32
N ALA A 94 26.66 -18.14 -11.10
CA ALA A 94 27.75 -17.83 -12.03
C ALA A 94 27.30 -17.09 -13.30
N GLU A 95 26.00 -17.07 -13.61
CA GLU A 95 25.45 -16.40 -14.81
C GLU A 95 25.04 -14.95 -14.52
N TYR A 96 24.76 -14.66 -13.25
CA TYR A 96 24.60 -13.29 -12.79
C TYR A 96 25.97 -12.59 -12.80
N VAL A 97 26.04 -11.45 -13.50
CA VAL A 97 27.30 -10.70 -13.65
C VAL A 97 27.36 -9.55 -12.66
N GLY A 98 26.28 -8.77 -12.52
CA GLY A 98 26.24 -7.58 -11.68
C GLY A 98 27.45 -6.66 -11.91
N SER A 99 28.14 -6.31 -10.81
CA SER A 99 29.43 -5.58 -10.81
C SER A 99 30.66 -6.50 -10.76
N GLY A 100 30.48 -7.79 -11.03
CA GLY A 100 31.45 -8.84 -10.76
C GLY A 100 31.35 -9.46 -9.36
N ASP A 101 30.45 -8.95 -8.51
CA ASP A 101 30.06 -9.57 -7.24
C ASP A 101 28.75 -10.34 -7.41
N THR A 102 28.77 -11.63 -7.09
CA THR A 102 27.64 -12.55 -7.19
C THR A 102 27.16 -13.06 -5.83
N MET A 103 27.75 -12.60 -4.72
CA MET A 103 27.46 -13.11 -3.38
C MET A 103 26.03 -12.79 -2.92
N CYS A 104 25.43 -11.73 -3.45
CA CYS A 104 24.03 -11.38 -3.17
C CYS A 104 23.04 -12.17 -4.03
N PHE A 105 23.48 -12.99 -4.99
CA PHE A 105 22.59 -13.67 -5.93
C PHE A 105 22.33 -15.13 -5.53
N ALA A 106 21.05 -15.47 -5.38
CA ALA A 106 20.55 -16.81 -5.08
C ALA A 106 19.80 -17.37 -6.29
N GLY A 107 20.49 -18.22 -7.02
CA GLY A 107 19.98 -18.88 -8.22
C GLY A 107 19.86 -20.40 -8.06
N ASN A 108 19.74 -21.10 -9.20
CA ASN A 108 19.76 -22.56 -9.27
C ASN A 108 21.11 -23.06 -9.81
N PRO A 109 21.86 -23.92 -9.09
CA PRO A 109 21.51 -24.58 -7.83
C PRO A 109 21.73 -23.73 -6.56
N PRO A 110 20.99 -24.02 -5.45
CA PRO A 110 19.97 -25.06 -5.33
C PRO A 110 18.63 -24.69 -5.99
N LEU A 111 17.90 -25.69 -6.46
CA LEU A 111 16.58 -25.53 -7.09
C LEU A 111 15.58 -24.76 -6.20
N ALA A 112 15.74 -24.86 -4.88
CA ALA A 112 14.89 -24.18 -3.91
C ALA A 112 14.82 -22.66 -4.12
N ASN A 113 15.93 -22.01 -4.48
CA ASN A 113 15.96 -20.56 -4.72
C ASN A 113 15.12 -20.18 -5.94
N LYS A 114 15.24 -20.96 -7.03
CA LYS A 114 14.41 -20.79 -8.22
C LYS A 114 12.93 -21.01 -7.91
N THR A 115 12.61 -22.09 -7.20
CA THR A 115 11.22 -22.38 -6.82
C THR A 115 10.61 -21.28 -5.95
N LEU A 116 11.40 -20.65 -5.08
CA LEU A 116 10.96 -19.52 -4.26
C LEU A 116 10.51 -18.35 -5.13
N VAL A 117 11.34 -17.89 -6.07
CA VAL A 117 10.98 -16.76 -6.95
C VAL A 117 9.89 -17.12 -7.98
N ASP A 118 9.86 -18.37 -8.46
CA ASP A 118 8.77 -18.86 -9.33
C ASP A 118 7.40 -18.75 -8.63
N ASN A 119 7.32 -19.24 -7.38
CA ASN A 119 6.08 -19.20 -6.60
C ASN A 119 5.68 -17.76 -6.27
N ALA A 120 6.64 -16.91 -5.89
CA ALA A 120 6.37 -15.51 -5.60
C ALA A 120 5.75 -14.78 -6.80
N VAL A 121 6.21 -15.05 -8.01
CA VAL A 121 5.66 -14.45 -9.23
C VAL A 121 4.22 -14.94 -9.52
N LEU A 122 3.89 -16.20 -9.21
CA LEU A 122 2.53 -16.72 -9.32
C LEU A 122 1.60 -16.14 -8.25
N ASP A 123 2.12 -15.96 -7.04
CA ASP A 123 1.41 -15.34 -5.93
C ASP A 123 1.15 -13.85 -6.18
N MET A 124 2.10 -13.14 -6.80
CA MET A 124 1.92 -11.77 -7.28
C MET A 124 0.77 -11.67 -8.29
N GLU A 125 0.69 -12.60 -9.25
CA GLU A 125 -0.42 -12.66 -10.21
C GLU A 125 -1.77 -12.93 -9.51
N THR A 126 -1.76 -13.81 -8.50
CA THR A 126 -2.93 -14.09 -7.66
C THR A 126 -3.39 -12.86 -6.88
N ALA A 127 -2.45 -12.13 -6.26
CA ALA A 127 -2.73 -10.90 -5.53
C ALA A 127 -3.28 -9.80 -6.46
N TYR A 128 -2.68 -9.64 -7.65
CA TYR A 128 -3.14 -8.69 -8.65
C TYR A 128 -4.58 -8.99 -9.12
N THR A 129 -4.86 -10.24 -9.51
CA THR A 129 -6.19 -10.64 -9.99
C THR A 129 -7.25 -10.56 -8.89
N THR A 130 -6.91 -10.92 -7.66
CA THR A 130 -7.78 -10.74 -6.48
C THR A 130 -8.13 -9.27 -6.29
N THR A 131 -7.13 -8.38 -6.29
CA THR A 131 -7.31 -6.93 -6.11
C THR A 131 -8.17 -6.33 -7.22
N ALA A 132 -7.90 -6.69 -8.48
CA ALA A 132 -8.65 -6.22 -9.64
C ALA A 132 -10.14 -6.60 -9.58
N GLY A 133 -10.47 -7.71 -8.91
CA GLY A 133 -11.83 -8.22 -8.72
C GLY A 133 -12.55 -7.71 -7.47
N MET A 134 -11.91 -6.92 -6.59
CA MET A 134 -12.54 -6.49 -5.35
C MET A 134 -13.70 -5.50 -5.59
N THR A 135 -14.82 -5.74 -4.91
CA THR A 135 -16.04 -4.92 -5.01
C THR A 135 -16.64 -4.54 -3.65
N VAL A 136 -16.04 -5.01 -2.55
CA VAL A 136 -16.52 -4.78 -1.19
C VAL A 136 -15.37 -4.23 -0.33
N PRO A 137 -15.53 -3.07 0.32
CA PRO A 137 -16.67 -2.15 0.23
C PRO A 137 -16.85 -1.59 -1.19
N ALA A 138 -18.04 -1.06 -1.49
CA ALA A 138 -18.34 -0.54 -2.83
C ALA A 138 -17.26 0.46 -3.30
N PRO A 139 -16.73 0.33 -4.53
CA PRO A 139 -15.67 1.21 -5.01
C PRO A 139 -16.13 2.66 -5.16
N THR A 140 -15.25 3.59 -4.81
CA THR A 140 -15.35 4.98 -5.27
C THR A 140 -14.85 5.03 -6.70
N VAL A 141 -15.75 5.36 -7.64
CA VAL A 141 -15.47 5.36 -9.08
C VAL A 141 -15.07 6.76 -9.56
N GLU A 142 -14.03 6.83 -10.38
CA GLU A 142 -13.61 8.03 -11.13
C GLU A 142 -13.32 9.27 -10.25
N LEU A 143 -12.82 9.07 -9.02
CA LEU A 143 -12.45 10.18 -8.14
C LEU A 143 -11.46 11.12 -8.84
N GLY A 144 -11.79 12.41 -8.87
CA GLY A 144 -10.94 13.44 -9.48
C GLY A 144 -10.74 13.29 -10.99
N ALA A 145 -11.55 12.46 -11.68
CA ALA A 145 -11.36 12.10 -13.09
C ALA A 145 -9.90 11.65 -13.39
N GLY A 146 -9.31 10.90 -12.47
CA GLY A 146 -7.93 10.41 -12.56
C GLY A 146 -6.87 11.38 -12.03
N ASN A 147 -7.20 12.63 -11.67
CA ASN A 147 -6.24 13.55 -11.05
C ASN A 147 -6.36 13.55 -9.53
N LEU A 148 -5.36 12.99 -8.85
CA LEU A 148 -5.30 12.88 -7.39
C LEU A 148 -4.52 14.00 -6.69
N GLY A 149 -4.08 15.02 -7.44
CA GLY A 149 -3.37 16.15 -6.85
C GLY A 149 -4.21 16.86 -5.78
N GLY A 150 -3.68 16.96 -4.56
CA GLY A 150 -4.32 17.59 -3.41
C GLY A 150 -5.44 16.77 -2.76
N GLN A 151 -5.72 15.54 -3.24
CA GLN A 151 -6.79 14.71 -2.69
C GLN A 151 -6.42 14.11 -1.34
N VAL A 152 -7.43 13.89 -0.51
CA VAL A 152 -7.34 13.10 0.73
C VAL A 152 -8.17 11.84 0.54
N LEU A 153 -7.51 10.69 0.48
CA LEU A 153 -8.14 9.38 0.28
C LEU A 153 -8.34 8.74 1.66
N VAL A 154 -9.59 8.39 1.95
CA VAL A 154 -9.96 7.63 3.14
C VAL A 154 -9.91 6.12 2.83
N PRO A 155 -9.94 5.22 3.83
CA PRO A 155 -9.95 3.78 3.56
C PRO A 155 -11.10 3.39 2.62
N GLY A 156 -10.78 2.64 1.56
CA GLY A 156 -11.76 2.25 0.55
C GLY A 156 -11.13 1.60 -0.68
N ILE A 157 -11.98 1.17 -1.61
CA ILE A 157 -11.58 0.72 -2.95
C ILE A 157 -11.78 1.90 -3.90
N TYR A 158 -10.80 2.18 -4.75
CA TYR A 158 -10.88 3.22 -5.77
C TYR A 158 -10.70 2.62 -7.16
N LYS A 159 -11.53 3.03 -8.12
CA LYS A 159 -11.54 2.47 -9.47
C LYS A 159 -11.61 3.56 -10.53
N TRP A 160 -10.71 3.47 -11.50
CA TRP A 160 -10.69 4.31 -12.70
C TRP A 160 -10.68 3.44 -13.94
N SER A 161 -11.29 3.95 -15.00
CA SER A 161 -11.19 3.41 -16.36
C SER A 161 -10.16 4.14 -17.23
N SER A 162 -9.58 5.22 -16.70
CA SER A 162 -8.50 6.01 -17.31
C SER A 162 -7.22 5.95 -16.48
N ASP A 163 -6.14 6.51 -17.05
CA ASP A 163 -4.91 6.75 -16.32
C ASP A 163 -5.15 7.66 -15.09
N VAL A 164 -4.33 7.42 -14.06
CA VAL A 164 -4.31 8.21 -12.82
C VAL A 164 -3.01 8.99 -12.75
N ILE A 165 -3.10 10.28 -12.45
CA ILE A 165 -1.96 11.20 -12.29
C ILE A 165 -1.95 11.80 -10.88
N ILE A 166 -0.74 12.04 -10.37
CA ILE A 166 -0.50 12.66 -9.05
C ILE A 166 0.45 13.85 -9.24
N PRO A 167 -0.05 14.99 -9.78
CA PRO A 167 0.79 16.15 -10.09
C PRO A 167 1.19 16.96 -8.86
N THR A 168 0.48 16.77 -7.73
CA THR A 168 0.79 17.35 -6.42
C THR A 168 0.52 16.29 -5.35
N ASN A 169 0.89 16.58 -4.09
CA ASN A 169 0.74 15.63 -2.99
C ASN A 169 -0.69 15.07 -2.88
N VAL A 170 -0.76 13.77 -2.60
CA VAL A 170 -1.97 13.05 -2.19
C VAL A 170 -1.80 12.61 -0.75
N THR A 171 -2.88 12.64 0.05
CA THR A 171 -2.86 12.18 1.44
C THR A 171 -3.69 10.92 1.58
N LEU A 172 -3.12 9.85 2.17
CA LEU A 172 -3.89 8.69 2.63
C LEU A 172 -4.24 8.91 4.10
N SER A 173 -5.52 8.98 4.44
CA SER A 173 -6.01 9.33 5.78
C SER A 173 -6.89 8.22 6.34
N GLY A 174 -6.26 7.28 7.04
CA GLY A 174 -6.92 6.15 7.72
C GLY A 174 -6.15 5.72 8.97
N GLY A 175 -6.74 4.78 9.72
CA GLY A 175 -6.04 4.09 10.82
C GLY A 175 -5.16 2.95 10.32
N ALA A 176 -4.38 2.37 11.23
CA ALA A 176 -3.65 1.11 11.05
C ALA A 176 -4.49 -0.09 11.49
#